data_AF-A0A952FJ88-F1
#
_entry.id   AF-A0A952FJ88-F1
#
_cell.length_a   1.000
_cell.length_b   1.000
_cell.length_c   1.000
_cell.angle_alpha   90.00
_cell.angle_beta   90.00
_cell.angle_gamma   90.00
#
_symmetry.space_group_name_H-M   'P 1'
#
loop_
_entity.id
_entity.type
_entity.pdbx_description
1 polymer ?
#
loop_
_entity_poly.entity_id
_entity_poly.type
_entity_poly.pdbx_seq_one_letter_code
_entity_poly.pdbx_strand_id
1 'polypeptide(L)'
;MCQLLGMNSVKPADLRFSLTGFAARGGLTDHHADGFGIGFFEDKACRLFVDAQPAATSPVAEMLKHYAIKSRNVVSHIRKATQGDPMRLENCHPFTRELWGRHWLFAHNGDLIDYQPESAGNYQPVGTTDSERAFCALMEELKQISPREPCSPDIVFETLCSMRERTAEFGVFNYLLSNGQSLFAHCSTRLWYLVREWPFSNASLV
;
A
#
# COMPACT_ATOMS: atom_id res chain seq x y z
N MET A 1 -0.54 15.77 -1.36
CA MET A 1 0.16 14.58 -1.85
C MET A 1 -0.25 13.47 -0.91
N CYS A 2 -0.61 12.26 -1.36
CA CYS A 2 -1.10 11.22 -0.46
C CYS A 2 -0.07 10.89 0.66
N GLN A 3 -0.50 10.16 1.68
CA GLN A 3 0.41 9.65 2.71
C GLN A 3 0.45 8.11 2.69
N LEU A 4 1.65 7.55 2.71
CA LEU A 4 1.92 6.12 2.81
C LEU A 4 2.38 5.78 4.22
N LEU A 5 1.90 4.66 4.75
CA LEU A 5 2.39 4.05 5.99
C LEU A 5 2.58 2.55 5.78
N GLY A 6 3.80 2.07 6.01
CA GLY A 6 4.14 0.66 5.99
C GLY A 6 4.70 0.22 7.34
N MET A 7 4.40 -1.01 7.75
CA MET A 7 5.01 -1.63 8.92
C MET A 7 5.37 -3.07 8.60
N ASN A 8 6.62 -3.44 8.88
CA ASN A 8 7.09 -4.82 8.92
C ASN A 8 7.64 -5.13 10.31
N SER A 9 7.35 -6.32 10.85
CA SER A 9 7.81 -6.72 12.19
C SER A 9 8.04 -8.22 12.33
N VAL A 10 8.96 -8.57 13.24
CA VAL A 10 9.30 -9.97 13.54
C VAL A 10 8.19 -10.69 14.29
N LYS A 11 7.43 -9.98 15.13
CA LYS A 11 6.28 -10.51 15.88
C LYS A 11 5.05 -9.64 15.56
N PRO A 12 3.83 -10.21 15.51
CA PRO A 12 2.62 -9.42 15.28
C PRO A 12 2.54 -8.23 16.23
N ALA A 13 2.60 -7.02 15.68
CA ALA A 13 2.58 -5.78 16.45
C ALA A 13 1.18 -5.16 16.44
N ASP A 14 0.82 -4.53 17.56
CA ASP A 14 -0.41 -3.77 17.69
C ASP A 14 -0.24 -2.41 17.02
N LEU A 15 -1.12 -2.12 16.06
CA LEU A 15 -1.08 -0.89 15.28
C LEU A 15 -2.03 0.19 15.76
N ARG A 16 -2.87 -0.05 16.77
CA ARG A 16 -3.87 0.94 17.23
C ARG A 16 -3.23 2.30 17.50
N PHE A 17 -2.09 2.32 18.21
CA PHE A 17 -1.35 3.54 18.53
C PHE A 17 -0.88 4.31 17.29
N SER A 18 -0.31 3.62 16.30
CA SER A 18 0.18 4.23 15.06
C SER A 18 -0.97 4.64 14.13
N LEU A 19 -2.08 3.91 14.14
CA LEU A 19 -3.24 4.17 13.31
C LEU A 19 -4.07 5.35 13.80
N THR A 20 -4.22 5.54 15.11
CA THR A 20 -4.90 6.73 15.63
C THR A 20 -4.16 8.01 15.21
N GLY A 21 -2.84 8.04 15.33
CA GLY A 21 -2.02 9.18 14.90
C GLY A 21 -2.01 9.38 13.37
N PHE A 22 -2.03 8.29 12.60
CA PHE A 22 -2.08 8.36 11.13
C PHE A 22 -3.47 8.80 10.65
N ALA A 23 -4.55 8.21 11.16
CA ALA A 23 -5.93 8.56 10.79
C ALA A 23 -6.29 10.01 11.11
N ALA A 24 -5.70 10.61 12.16
CA ALA A 24 -5.85 12.04 12.44
C ALA A 24 -5.40 12.92 11.26
N ARG A 25 -4.43 12.47 10.46
CA ARG A 25 -3.96 13.18 9.26
C ARG A 25 -4.91 13.07 8.06
N GLY A 26 -5.92 12.20 8.13
CA GLY A 26 -6.95 12.04 7.10
C GLY A 26 -8.15 12.98 7.30
N GLY A 27 -7.88 14.28 7.51
CA GLY A 27 -8.91 15.32 7.59
C GLY A 27 -9.04 16.05 8.94
N LEU A 28 -8.31 15.63 9.98
CA LEU A 28 -8.38 16.24 11.32
C LEU A 28 -7.20 17.17 11.61
N THR A 29 -5.98 16.77 11.23
CA THR A 29 -4.74 17.53 11.39
C THR A 29 -4.08 17.90 10.07
N ASP A 30 -4.62 17.43 8.95
CA ASP A 30 -4.10 17.68 7.61
C ASP A 30 -5.23 17.61 6.57
N HIS A 31 -5.04 18.20 5.40
CA HIS A 31 -6.08 18.45 4.40
C HIS A 31 -6.27 17.27 3.41
N HIS A 32 -5.92 16.05 3.83
CA HIS A 32 -6.05 14.83 3.04
C HIS A 32 -7.42 14.19 3.32
N ALA A 33 -8.36 14.32 2.39
CA ALA A 33 -9.77 14.00 2.62
C ALA A 33 -10.39 13.04 1.57
N ASP A 34 -9.60 12.53 0.63
CA ASP A 34 -10.14 11.83 -0.56
C ASP A 34 -10.11 10.30 -0.42
N GLY A 35 -10.27 9.80 0.81
CA GLY A 35 -10.33 8.37 1.12
C GLY A 35 -9.19 7.85 1.99
N PHE A 36 -9.42 6.67 2.55
CA PHE A 36 -8.50 5.98 3.45
C PHE A 36 -8.54 4.48 3.20
N GLY A 37 -7.41 3.81 3.40
CA GLY A 37 -7.39 2.37 3.48
C GLY A 37 -6.25 1.80 4.30
N ILE A 38 -6.48 0.59 4.79
CA ILE A 38 -5.50 -0.23 5.49
C ILE A 38 -5.68 -1.68 5.07
N GLY A 39 -4.57 -2.31 4.69
CA GLY A 39 -4.47 -3.75 4.52
C GLY A 39 -3.45 -4.33 5.49
N PHE A 40 -3.77 -5.48 6.07
CA PHE A 40 -2.89 -6.20 6.98
C PHE A 40 -3.08 -7.71 6.89
N PHE A 41 -2.02 -8.44 7.27
CA PHE A 41 -1.96 -9.88 7.12
C PHE A 41 -2.12 -10.62 8.46
N GLU A 42 -2.97 -11.65 8.43
CA GLU A 42 -3.05 -12.72 9.43
C GLU A 42 -2.55 -13.99 8.74
N ASP A 43 -1.25 -14.27 8.89
CA ASP A 43 -0.51 -15.27 8.13
C ASP A 43 -0.63 -15.09 6.61
N LYS A 44 -1.40 -15.95 5.94
CA LYS A 44 -1.66 -15.86 4.49
C LYS A 44 -2.89 -15.03 4.15
N ALA A 45 -3.80 -14.86 5.10
CA ALA A 45 -5.02 -14.11 4.89
C ALA A 45 -4.71 -12.61 4.94
N CYS A 46 -5.37 -11.85 4.06
CA CYS A 46 -5.28 -10.40 4.05
C CYS A 46 -6.64 -9.83 4.41
N ARG A 47 -6.69 -8.94 5.41
CA ARG A 47 -7.85 -8.09 5.66
C ARG A 47 -7.58 -6.73 5.04
N LEU A 48 -8.54 -6.24 4.26
CA LEU A 48 -8.48 -4.95 3.60
C LEU A 48 -9.72 -4.15 3.99
N PHE A 49 -9.50 -2.99 4.57
CA PHE A 49 -10.53 -2.02 4.91
C PHE A 49 -10.24 -0.73 4.15
N VAL A 50 -11.18 -0.33 3.30
CA VAL A 50 -11.04 0.86 2.45
C VAL A 50 -12.35 1.63 2.52
N ASP A 51 -12.25 2.95 2.53
CA ASP A 51 -13.38 3.86 2.46
C ASP A 51 -13.04 5.03 1.52
N ALA A 52 -14.02 5.49 0.76
CA ALA A 52 -13.90 6.70 -0.04
C ALA A 52 -14.05 7.97 0.81
N GLN A 53 -14.65 7.85 1.99
CA GLN A 53 -14.76 8.97 2.93
C GLN A 53 -13.40 9.30 3.58
N PRO A 54 -13.19 10.57 3.98
CA PRO A 54 -12.05 10.96 4.79
C PRO A 54 -11.92 10.08 6.05
N ALA A 55 -10.69 9.75 6.45
CA ALA A 55 -10.45 8.94 7.66
C ALA A 55 -11.04 9.58 8.93
N ALA A 56 -11.11 10.91 8.98
CA ALA A 56 -11.66 11.66 10.10
C ALA A 56 -13.15 11.40 10.35
N THR A 57 -13.92 11.12 9.29
CA THR A 57 -15.38 10.95 9.36
C THR A 57 -15.86 9.55 8.96
N SER A 58 -14.96 8.72 8.42
CA SER A 58 -15.26 7.36 7.98
C SER A 58 -15.68 6.46 9.16
N PRO A 59 -16.87 5.82 9.09
CA PRO A 59 -17.27 4.79 10.06
C PRO A 59 -16.30 3.59 10.08
N VAL A 60 -15.68 3.27 8.94
CA VAL A 60 -14.67 2.21 8.84
C VAL A 60 -13.42 2.60 9.63
N ALA A 61 -12.95 3.84 9.49
CA ALA A 61 -11.83 4.35 10.27
C ALA A 61 -12.14 4.39 11.78
N GLU A 62 -13.36 4.79 12.16
CA GLU A 62 -13.79 4.76 13.56
C GLU A 62 -13.81 3.33 14.12
N MET A 63 -14.38 2.37 13.40
CA MET A 63 -14.35 0.96 13.79
C MET A 63 -12.91 0.45 14.00
N LEU A 64 -11.98 0.84 13.12
CA LEU A 64 -10.58 0.41 13.19
C LEU A 64 -9.83 0.91 14.44
N LYS A 65 -10.26 2.03 15.05
CA LYS A 65 -9.70 2.49 16.33
C LYS A 65 -9.95 1.49 17.46
N HIS A 66 -11.07 0.76 17.38
CA HIS A 66 -11.48 -0.23 18.38
C HIS A 66 -11.13 -1.67 17.96
N TYR A 67 -10.69 -1.88 16.71
CA TYR A 67 -10.32 -3.19 16.19
C TYR A 67 -8.89 -3.56 16.60
N ALA A 68 -8.71 -4.73 17.21
CA ALA A 68 -7.40 -5.22 17.62
C ALA A 68 -6.62 -5.75 16.39
N ILE A 69 -5.84 -4.88 15.75
CA ILE A 69 -4.99 -5.24 14.62
C ILE A 69 -3.66 -5.77 15.15
N LYS A 70 -3.39 -7.06 14.94
CA LYS A 70 -2.07 -7.66 15.17
C LYS A 70 -1.56 -8.27 13.88
N SER A 71 -0.53 -7.67 13.30
CA SER A 71 0.02 -8.12 12.02
C SER A 71 1.53 -7.95 11.99
N ARG A 72 2.18 -8.79 11.18
CA ARG A 72 3.59 -8.64 10.83
C ARG A 72 3.81 -7.65 9.70
N ASN A 73 2.86 -7.54 8.78
CA ASN A 73 2.94 -6.70 7.58
C ASN A 73 1.66 -5.88 7.44
N VAL A 74 1.81 -4.56 7.36
CA VAL A 74 0.70 -3.62 7.18
C VAL A 74 1.08 -2.57 6.15
N VAL A 75 0.11 -2.27 5.29
CA VAL A 75 0.18 -1.20 4.31
C VAL A 75 -1.07 -0.34 4.49
N SER A 76 -0.89 0.96 4.67
CA SER A 76 -1.99 1.92 4.80
C SER A 76 -1.71 3.16 3.95
N HIS A 77 -2.80 3.78 3.51
CA HIS A 77 -2.78 4.92 2.63
C HIS A 77 -3.87 5.92 3.00
N ILE A 78 -3.52 7.20 3.06
CA ILE A 78 -4.49 8.30 3.13
C ILE A 78 -4.42 9.04 1.80
N ARG A 79 -5.55 9.09 1.11
CA ARG A 79 -5.63 9.60 -0.26
C ARG A 79 -5.87 11.11 -0.28
N LYS A 80 -5.20 11.76 -1.22
CA LYS A 80 -5.54 13.06 -1.77
C LYS A 80 -5.55 12.91 -3.28
N ALA A 81 -6.72 12.90 -3.89
CA ALA A 81 -6.90 12.48 -5.28
C ALA A 81 -6.22 13.46 -6.25
N THR A 82 -5.39 12.91 -7.14
CA THR A 82 -4.80 13.61 -8.30
C THR A 82 -5.45 13.14 -9.60
N GLN A 83 -5.71 11.83 -9.72
CA GLN A 83 -6.43 11.20 -10.83
C GLN A 83 -7.58 10.31 -10.37
N GLY A 84 -8.56 10.12 -11.27
CA GLY A 84 -9.80 9.37 -11.03
C GLY A 84 -10.81 10.15 -10.18
N ASP A 85 -12.03 9.64 -10.11
CA ASP A 85 -13.06 10.22 -9.24
C ASP A 85 -12.66 10.01 -7.76
N PRO A 86 -12.53 11.09 -6.95
CA PRO A 86 -12.12 11.01 -5.56
C PRO A 86 -13.07 10.19 -4.69
N MET A 87 -14.35 10.09 -5.07
CA MET A 87 -15.37 9.45 -4.23
C MET A 87 -15.62 7.97 -4.54
N ARG A 88 -14.85 7.38 -5.46
CA ARG A 88 -15.03 5.98 -5.87
C ARG A 88 -14.12 5.04 -5.10
N LEU A 89 -14.73 4.04 -4.47
CA LEU A 89 -14.05 3.07 -3.61
C LEU A 89 -13.01 2.25 -4.38
N GLU A 90 -13.29 1.89 -5.63
CA GLU A 90 -12.38 1.14 -6.49
C GLU A 90 -11.09 1.90 -6.85
N ASN A 91 -11.03 3.21 -6.59
CA ASN A 91 -9.83 4.03 -6.79
C ASN A 91 -9.06 4.28 -5.47
N CYS A 92 -9.52 3.73 -4.35
CA CYS A 92 -8.89 3.91 -3.06
C CYS A 92 -7.86 2.81 -2.78
N HIS A 93 -6.66 3.24 -2.39
CA HIS A 93 -5.59 2.36 -1.93
C HIS A 93 -5.83 1.84 -0.50
N PRO A 94 -5.18 0.72 -0.11
CA PRO A 94 -4.35 -0.15 -0.94
C PRO A 94 -5.16 -1.04 -1.90
N PHE A 95 -4.59 -1.36 -3.06
CA PHE A 95 -5.14 -2.36 -3.98
C PHE A 95 -4.72 -3.77 -3.56
N THR A 96 -5.53 -4.77 -3.88
CA THR A 96 -5.18 -6.18 -3.66
C THR A 96 -5.37 -7.04 -4.90
N ARG A 97 -4.44 -7.97 -5.13
CA ARG A 97 -4.51 -9.03 -6.16
C ARG A 97 -3.91 -10.32 -5.62
N GLU A 98 -4.30 -11.45 -6.20
CA GLU A 98 -3.73 -12.75 -5.86
C GLU A 98 -2.60 -13.09 -6.84
N LEU A 99 -1.47 -13.57 -6.30
CA LEU A 99 -0.40 -14.19 -7.07
C LEU A 99 0.32 -15.23 -6.21
N TRP A 100 0.57 -16.40 -6.81
CA TRP A 100 1.25 -17.55 -6.20
C TRP A 100 0.62 -18.07 -4.90
N GLY A 101 -0.71 -17.99 -4.79
CA GLY A 101 -1.48 -18.41 -3.62
C GLY A 101 -1.46 -17.41 -2.47
N ARG A 102 -1.14 -16.14 -2.72
CA ARG A 102 -1.05 -15.08 -1.70
C ARG A 102 -1.71 -13.79 -2.17
N HIS A 103 -2.28 -13.06 -1.23
CA HIS A 103 -2.68 -11.69 -1.45
C HIS A 103 -1.46 -10.79 -1.48
N TRP A 104 -1.39 -9.95 -2.51
CA TRP A 104 -0.47 -8.83 -2.63
C TRP A 104 -1.24 -7.54 -2.36
N LEU A 105 -0.65 -6.67 -1.54
CA LEU A 105 -1.13 -5.33 -1.26
C LEU A 105 -0.21 -4.32 -1.90
N PHE A 106 -0.79 -3.31 -2.55
CA PHE A 106 -0.04 -2.23 -3.18
C PHE A 106 -0.64 -0.87 -2.85
N ALA A 107 0.19 0.07 -2.43
CA ALA A 107 -0.18 1.46 -2.23
C ALA A 107 0.84 2.38 -2.89
N HIS A 108 0.37 3.30 -3.72
CA HIS A 108 1.19 4.23 -4.47
C HIS A 108 0.90 5.68 -4.10
N ASN A 109 1.94 6.49 -4.05
CA ASN A 109 1.89 7.93 -3.82
C ASN A 109 2.76 8.64 -4.87
N GLY A 110 2.06 9.14 -5.88
CA GLY A 110 2.66 9.75 -7.05
C GLY A 110 1.61 9.99 -8.11
N ASP A 111 2.07 10.30 -9.30
CA ASP A 111 1.24 10.58 -10.47
C ASP A 111 2.05 10.17 -11.69
N LEU A 112 1.52 9.21 -12.45
CA LEU A 112 2.14 8.68 -13.66
C LEU A 112 1.38 9.21 -14.89
N ILE A 113 2.02 10.15 -15.59
CA ILE A 113 1.45 10.86 -16.74
C ILE A 113 1.49 9.95 -17.96
N ASP A 114 0.37 9.82 -18.68
CA ASP A 114 0.24 9.02 -19.91
C ASP A 114 0.70 7.55 -19.77
N TYR A 115 0.70 7.02 -18.54
CA TYR A 115 1.17 5.67 -18.26
C TYR A 115 0.15 4.61 -18.72
N GLN A 116 0.51 3.92 -19.80
CA GLN A 116 -0.27 2.86 -20.44
C GLN A 116 0.61 1.63 -20.68
N PRO A 117 0.86 0.81 -19.64
CA PRO A 117 1.69 -0.39 -19.79
C PRO A 117 0.98 -1.43 -20.66
N GLU A 118 1.77 -2.23 -21.38
CA GLU A 118 1.25 -3.39 -22.10
C GLU A 118 0.60 -4.37 -21.10
N SER A 119 -0.58 -4.87 -21.43
CA SER A 119 -1.32 -5.81 -20.60
C SER A 119 -1.40 -7.17 -21.28
N ALA A 120 -0.93 -8.22 -20.58
CA ALA A 120 -1.16 -9.61 -20.99
C ALA A 120 -2.58 -10.11 -20.62
N GLY A 121 -3.37 -9.28 -19.91
CA GLY A 121 -4.78 -9.52 -19.60
C GLY A 121 -5.07 -10.42 -18.39
N ASN A 122 -4.06 -10.95 -17.69
CA ASN A 122 -4.24 -11.71 -16.46
C ASN A 122 -4.64 -10.82 -15.27
N TYR A 123 -4.12 -9.60 -15.23
CA TYR A 123 -4.44 -8.60 -14.22
C TYR A 123 -5.02 -7.35 -14.89
N GLN A 124 -6.26 -7.04 -14.53
CA GLN A 124 -6.99 -5.89 -15.05
C GLN A 124 -7.32 -4.91 -13.91
N PRO A 125 -7.21 -3.60 -14.16
CA PRO A 125 -7.66 -2.61 -13.19
C PRO A 125 -9.19 -2.67 -13.08
N VAL A 126 -9.71 -2.50 -11.87
CA VAL A 126 -11.15 -2.37 -11.62
C VAL A 126 -11.56 -0.90 -11.71
N GLY A 127 -10.75 -0.02 -11.14
CA GLY A 127 -10.88 1.42 -11.22
C GLY A 127 -10.16 2.01 -12.43
N THR A 128 -9.91 3.30 -12.36
CA THR A 128 -9.40 4.10 -13.49
C THR A 128 -8.07 4.79 -13.19
N THR A 129 -7.48 4.54 -12.02
CA THR A 129 -6.22 5.17 -11.62
C THR A 129 -5.02 4.61 -12.38
N ASP A 130 -4.05 5.47 -12.64
CA ASP A 130 -2.69 5.13 -13.06
C ASP A 130 -2.03 4.14 -12.09
N SER A 131 -2.30 4.33 -10.80
CA SER A 131 -1.76 3.56 -9.69
C SER A 131 -2.18 2.09 -9.76
N GLU A 132 -3.45 1.82 -10.05
CA GLU A 132 -3.93 0.45 -10.22
C GLU A 132 -3.41 -0.18 -11.53
N ARG A 133 -3.28 0.61 -12.61
CA ARG A 133 -2.63 0.14 -13.84
C ARG A 133 -1.18 -0.28 -13.60
N ALA A 134 -0.42 0.53 -12.87
CA ALA A 134 0.95 0.19 -12.47
C ALA A 134 1.00 -1.07 -11.60
N PHE A 135 0.05 -1.23 -10.68
CA PHE A 135 -0.04 -2.47 -9.90
C PHE A 135 -0.31 -3.67 -10.80
N CYS A 136 -1.26 -3.60 -11.72
CA CYS A 136 -1.55 -4.70 -12.65
C CYS A 136 -0.34 -5.07 -13.50
N ALA A 137 0.37 -4.08 -14.07
CA ALA A 137 1.59 -4.31 -14.83
C ALA A 137 2.68 -5.00 -13.99
N LEU A 138 2.88 -4.55 -12.75
CA LEU A 138 3.80 -5.17 -11.80
C LEU A 138 3.44 -6.65 -11.57
N MET A 139 2.16 -6.96 -11.36
CA MET A 139 1.70 -8.33 -11.13
C MET A 139 1.88 -9.22 -12.37
N GLU A 140 1.72 -8.69 -13.59
CA GLU A 140 2.01 -9.40 -14.83
C GLU A 140 3.49 -9.76 -14.93
N GLU A 141 4.39 -8.81 -14.67
CA GLU A 141 5.83 -9.05 -14.71
C GLU A 141 6.25 -10.10 -13.67
N LEU A 142 5.74 -9.98 -12.45
CA LEU A 142 5.98 -11.00 -11.43
C LEU A 142 5.43 -12.37 -11.85
N LYS A 143 4.28 -12.44 -12.50
CA LYS A 143 3.74 -13.72 -12.99
C LYS A 143 4.60 -14.32 -14.11
N GLN A 144 5.22 -13.48 -14.95
CA GLN A 144 6.06 -13.92 -16.06
C GLN A 144 7.40 -14.50 -15.61
N ILE A 145 7.98 -14.01 -14.50
CA ILE A 145 9.27 -14.54 -14.02
C ILE A 145 9.20 -15.99 -13.56
N SER A 146 8.05 -16.44 -13.05
CA SER A 146 7.90 -17.80 -12.55
C SER A 146 6.42 -18.20 -12.38
N PRO A 147 6.04 -19.46 -12.71
CA PRO A 147 4.69 -19.97 -12.46
C PRO A 147 4.36 -20.11 -10.96
N ARG A 148 5.36 -20.07 -10.07
CA ARG A 148 5.22 -20.19 -8.61
C ARG A 148 6.10 -19.17 -7.90
N GLU A 149 5.79 -18.87 -6.64
CA GLU A 149 6.60 -17.97 -5.80
C GLU A 149 8.06 -18.40 -5.80
N PRO A 150 9.00 -17.53 -6.22
CA PRO A 150 10.42 -17.83 -6.20
C PRO A 150 10.88 -18.14 -4.77
N CYS A 151 11.81 -19.08 -4.62
CA CYS A 151 12.35 -19.42 -3.30
C CYS A 151 13.16 -18.28 -2.67
N SER A 152 13.75 -17.40 -3.49
CA SER A 152 14.46 -16.22 -3.02
C SER A 152 13.63 -14.95 -3.25
N PRO A 153 13.44 -14.10 -2.21
CA PRO A 153 12.82 -12.78 -2.39
C PRO A 153 13.67 -11.84 -3.26
N ASP A 154 14.96 -12.13 -3.48
CA ASP A 154 15.83 -11.30 -4.31
C ASP A 154 15.38 -11.27 -5.77
N ILE A 155 14.82 -12.38 -6.28
CA ILE A 155 14.29 -12.46 -7.65
C ILE A 155 13.10 -11.51 -7.82
N VAL A 156 12.23 -11.45 -6.81
CA VAL A 156 11.12 -10.48 -6.78
C VAL A 156 11.70 -9.06 -6.73
N PHE A 157 12.68 -8.81 -5.86
CA PHE A 157 13.30 -7.50 -5.72
C PHE A 157 13.96 -6.99 -7.01
N GLU A 158 14.70 -7.83 -7.73
CA GLU A 158 15.32 -7.49 -9.01
C GLU A 158 14.27 -7.12 -10.07
N THR A 159 13.16 -7.86 -10.12
CA THR A 159 12.03 -7.56 -11.01
C THR A 159 11.43 -6.19 -10.71
N LEU A 160 11.24 -5.88 -9.42
CA LEU A 160 10.76 -4.57 -8.97
C LEU A 160 11.71 -3.43 -9.34
N CYS A 161 13.03 -3.66 -9.28
CA CYS A 161 14.04 -2.69 -9.70
C CYS A 161 13.98 -2.42 -11.21
N SER A 162 13.81 -3.45 -12.04
CA SER A 162 13.67 -3.29 -13.49
C SER A 162 12.40 -2.52 -13.88
N MET A 163 11.27 -2.83 -13.24
CA MET A 163 10.00 -2.13 -13.49
C MET A 163 10.09 -0.65 -13.10
N ARG A 164 10.75 -0.36 -11.99
CA ARG A 164 10.98 1.01 -11.52
C ARG A 164 11.69 1.85 -12.58
N GLU A 165 12.76 1.34 -13.19
CA GLU A 165 13.53 2.10 -14.18
C GLU A 165 12.66 2.55 -15.36
N ARG A 166 11.79 1.65 -15.85
CA ARG A 166 10.83 1.96 -16.92
C ARG A 166 9.70 2.89 -16.49
N THR A 167 9.25 2.77 -15.24
CA THR A 167 8.12 3.58 -14.72
C THR A 167 8.55 5.00 -14.35
N ALA A 168 9.84 5.22 -14.04
CA ALA A 168 10.36 6.51 -13.61
C ALA A 168 10.21 7.64 -14.65
N GLU A 169 10.13 7.29 -15.93
CA GLU A 169 9.94 8.27 -17.03
C GLU A 169 8.55 8.93 -17.00
N PHE A 170 7.56 8.26 -16.39
CA PHE A 170 6.18 8.72 -16.37
C PHE A 170 5.84 9.60 -15.17
N GLY A 171 6.70 9.63 -14.13
CA GLY A 171 6.51 10.54 -13.00
C GLY A 171 6.98 9.98 -11.66
N VAL A 172 6.40 10.51 -10.59
CA VAL A 172 6.73 10.11 -9.21
C VAL A 172 6.10 8.74 -8.94
N PHE A 173 6.87 7.78 -8.44
CA PHE A 173 6.42 6.41 -8.22
C PHE A 173 6.71 5.87 -6.81
N ASN A 174 6.42 6.63 -5.74
CA ASN A 174 6.64 6.09 -4.39
C ASN A 174 5.61 4.99 -4.09
N TYR A 175 6.02 3.80 -3.69
CA TYR A 175 5.07 2.74 -3.36
C TYR A 175 5.49 1.86 -2.20
N LEU A 176 4.49 1.18 -1.64
CA LEU A 176 4.62 0.05 -0.73
C LEU A 176 3.94 -1.17 -1.35
N LEU A 177 4.63 -2.30 -1.35
CA LEU A 177 4.14 -3.57 -1.88
C LEU A 177 4.39 -4.68 -0.84
N SER A 178 3.40 -5.52 -0.55
CA SER A 178 3.58 -6.64 0.39
C SER A 178 2.76 -7.86 0.03
N ASN A 179 3.33 -9.04 0.20
CA ASN A 179 2.65 -10.34 0.08
C ASN A 179 2.37 -11.00 1.46
N GLY A 180 2.54 -10.24 2.54
CA GLY A 180 2.41 -10.72 3.92
C GLY A 180 3.66 -11.38 4.50
N GLN A 181 4.66 -11.72 3.68
CA GLN A 181 5.97 -12.17 4.15
C GLN A 181 6.98 -11.03 4.11
N SER A 182 7.07 -10.35 2.98
CA SER A 182 7.98 -9.23 2.74
C SER A 182 7.19 -7.93 2.56
N LEU A 183 7.84 -6.81 2.89
CA LEU A 183 7.38 -5.46 2.57
C LEU A 183 8.46 -4.80 1.73
N PHE A 184 8.13 -4.54 0.47
CA PHE A 184 8.96 -3.81 -0.48
C PHE A 184 8.53 -2.34 -0.49
N ALA A 185 9.50 -1.45 -0.56
CA ALA A 185 9.27 -0.01 -0.61
C ALA A 185 10.14 0.61 -1.70
N HIS A 186 9.54 1.47 -2.54
CA HIS A 186 10.27 2.28 -3.48
C HIS A 186 10.04 3.77 -3.18
N CYS A 187 11.12 4.55 -3.29
CA CYS A 187 11.13 5.99 -3.09
C CYS A 187 11.69 6.68 -4.34
N SER A 188 10.86 7.51 -4.97
CA SER A 188 11.26 8.45 -6.02
C SER A 188 11.47 9.86 -5.45
N THR A 189 10.72 10.23 -4.40
CA THR A 189 10.83 11.55 -3.77
C THR A 189 11.13 11.46 -2.28
N ARG A 190 10.10 11.30 -1.44
CA ARG A 190 10.20 11.38 0.01
C ARG A 190 9.55 10.17 0.65
N LEU A 191 10.39 9.30 1.20
CA LEU A 191 10.00 8.17 2.01
C LEU A 191 11.05 7.98 3.09
N TRP A 192 10.61 7.68 4.31
CA TRP A 192 11.49 7.47 5.45
C TRP A 192 11.13 6.16 6.12
N TYR A 193 12.13 5.52 6.71
CA TYR A 193 11.93 4.34 7.53
C TYR A 193 12.62 4.49 8.88
N LEU A 194 12.08 3.82 9.88
CA LEU A 194 12.64 3.72 11.21
C LEU A 194 12.66 2.24 11.60
N VAL A 195 13.83 1.75 12.00
CA VAL A 195 13.95 0.42 12.60
C VAL A 195 13.88 0.57 14.11
N ARG A 196 13.02 -0.22 14.75
CA ARG A 196 12.91 -0.29 16.21
C ARG A 196 13.31 -1.68 16.65
N GLU A 197 14.32 -1.74 17.51
CA GLU A 197 14.79 -2.99 18.11
C GLU A 197 14.51 -2.98 19.60
N TRP A 198 14.34 -4.17 20.17
CA TRP A 198 14.21 -4.32 21.61
C TRP A 198 15.59 -4.09 22.27
N PRO A 199 15.67 -3.38 23.41
CA PRO A 199 14.58 -2.77 24.19
C PRO A 199 14.11 -1.41 23.65
N PHE A 200 12.79 -1.19 23.65
CA PHE A 200 12.20 0.04 23.13
C PHE A 200 12.23 1.17 24.17
N SER A 201 12.59 2.38 23.75
CA SER A 201 12.32 3.62 24.49
C SER A 201 10.82 3.98 24.41
N ASN A 202 10.30 4.66 25.45
CA ASN A 202 8.91 5.12 25.50
C ASN A 202 8.61 6.05 24.31
N ALA A 203 7.50 5.80 23.61
CA ALA A 203 7.00 6.66 22.54
C ALA A 203 5.74 7.39 23.02
N SER A 204 5.69 8.70 22.82
CA SER A 204 4.53 9.56 23.08
C SER A 204 3.95 10.09 21.77
N LEU A 205 2.61 10.06 21.63
CA LEU A 205 1.91 10.78 20.56
C LEU A 205 2.02 12.28 20.88
N VAL A 206 2.47 13.08 19.92
CA VAL A 206 2.32 14.54 19.94
C VAL A 206 0.96 14.88 19.34
#